data_AF-A0A1Y3G5R0-F1
#
_entry.id   AF-A0A1Y3G5R0-F1
#
_cell.length_a   1.000
_cell.length_b   1.000
_cell.length_c   1.000
_cell.angle_alpha   90.00
_cell.angle_beta   90.00
_cell.angle_gamma   90.00
#
_symmetry.space_group_name_H-M   'P 1'
#
loop_
_entity.id
_entity.type
_entity.pdbx_description
1 polymer ?
#
loop_
_entity_poly.entity_id
_entity_poly.type
_entity_poly.pdbx_seq_one_letter_code
_entity_poly.pdbx_strand_id
1 'polypeptide(L)'
;MPKSKLVQRVLSLTDDDLQALCEAADAAILDGGGFGWVQPQGRQVLERYFKGLLLVPERMLFVVRLKGEIVGCAQLVRAPRNNECQAMCITLMHLFVAPYARNRGLGSALLREVENAARSMGFRVMNMDVPDTQTAAISLFQKAGFEHWGTHPHFARMGDQTVSGLFFTKLLDTVRSAPVEPSFSPQVETPDMIASSPASSRPLTLYPAIDLKDGACVRLRRGEMDDATVYSDDPAAQAKAWCDAGFKWLHAVDLNGAFAGQSANAPAVQAILKAATVPMQLGGGLRDMKAISSWLEAGVTRVILGSVAVKNPALVKEACRAFPGRIVAGIDARSGHVATEGWAEVSDMQATELALRMQEAGVASIIFTEISRDGMLDGLDIEQTVTLANTVSVPVIASGGVGNLDHLAALRKAAEDAPGIEGVIVGRALYDGRVSPAEALKVLA
;
A
#
# COMPACT_ATOMS: atom_id res chain seq x y z
N MET A 1 21.53 1.50 -37.88
CA MET A 1 21.02 1.70 -36.50
C MET A 1 19.74 2.52 -36.58
N PRO A 2 18.64 2.09 -35.94
CA PRO A 2 17.42 2.91 -35.89
C PRO A 2 17.76 4.25 -35.21
N LYS A 3 17.35 5.38 -35.81
CA LYS A 3 17.53 6.71 -35.21
C LYS A 3 16.80 6.71 -33.86
N SER A 4 17.50 7.02 -32.77
CA SER A 4 16.84 7.20 -31.48
C SER A 4 15.82 8.34 -31.59
N LYS A 5 14.61 8.11 -31.07
CA LYS A 5 13.56 9.14 -31.08
C LYS A 5 14.00 10.31 -30.20
N LEU A 6 13.69 11.53 -30.64
CA LEU A 6 14.00 12.76 -29.91
C LEU A 6 13.40 12.76 -28.50
N VAL A 7 12.15 12.31 -28.39
CA VAL A 7 11.44 12.10 -27.13
C VAL A 7 10.88 10.68 -27.13
N GLN A 8 10.98 9.98 -26.00
CA GLN A 8 10.43 8.64 -25.87
C GLN A 8 9.99 8.34 -24.43
N ARG A 9 8.93 7.53 -24.30
CA ARG A 9 8.62 6.84 -23.04
C ARG A 9 9.70 5.79 -22.77
N VAL A 10 10.17 5.75 -21.53
CA VAL A 10 11.19 4.80 -21.09
C VAL A 10 10.54 3.69 -20.27
N LEU A 11 10.90 2.45 -20.59
CA LEU A 11 10.50 1.25 -19.84
C LEU A 11 11.68 0.60 -19.11
N SER A 12 12.90 0.91 -19.55
CA SER A 12 14.16 0.44 -18.97
C SER A 12 15.24 1.48 -19.23
N LEU A 13 16.17 1.66 -18.31
CA LEU A 13 17.33 2.53 -18.47
C LEU A 13 18.61 1.69 -18.46
N THR A 14 19.50 1.92 -19.42
CA THR A 14 20.88 1.42 -19.35
C THR A 14 21.70 2.21 -18.33
N ASP A 15 22.91 1.75 -18.01
CA ASP A 15 23.80 2.48 -17.12
C ASP A 15 24.21 3.85 -17.70
N ASP A 16 24.44 3.93 -19.02
CA ASP A 16 24.69 5.19 -19.73
C ASP A 16 23.49 6.14 -19.68
N ASP A 17 22.28 5.61 -19.83
CA ASP A 17 21.04 6.40 -19.73
C ASP A 17 20.85 6.94 -18.31
N LEU A 18 21.10 6.12 -17.29
CA LEU A 18 21.05 6.53 -15.90
C LEU A 18 22.07 7.61 -15.60
N GLN A 19 23.30 7.45 -16.09
CA GLN A 19 24.34 8.45 -15.92
C GLN A 19 23.91 9.80 -16.51
N ALA A 20 23.52 9.83 -17.79
CA ALA A 20 23.11 11.06 -18.47
C ALA A 20 21.88 11.70 -17.80
N LEU A 21 20.91 10.90 -17.39
CA LEU A 21 19.69 11.38 -16.73
C LEU A 21 19.98 11.96 -15.33
N CYS A 22 20.86 11.33 -14.55
CA CYS A 22 21.30 11.85 -13.25
C CYS A 22 22.07 13.17 -13.41
N GLU A 23 23.02 13.25 -14.35
CA GLU A 23 23.77 14.46 -14.64
C GLU A 23 22.86 15.62 -15.08
N ALA A 24 21.88 15.32 -15.95
CA ALA A 24 20.88 16.30 -16.38
C ALA A 24 19.99 16.77 -15.22
N ALA A 25 19.59 15.86 -14.32
CA ALA A 25 18.79 16.19 -13.14
C ALA A 25 19.55 17.06 -12.14
N ASP A 26 20.81 16.72 -11.82
CA ASP A 26 21.66 17.53 -10.95
C ASP A 26 21.84 18.95 -11.51
N ALA A 27 22.11 19.06 -12.81
CA ALA A 27 22.23 20.36 -13.47
C ALA A 27 20.92 21.16 -13.44
N ALA A 28 19.77 20.50 -13.51
CA ALA A 28 18.47 21.15 -13.40
C ALA A 28 18.17 21.61 -11.97
N ILE A 29 18.48 20.80 -10.95
CA ILE A 29 18.31 21.15 -9.53
C ILE A 29 19.16 22.36 -9.17
N LEU A 30 20.44 22.37 -9.57
CA LEU A 30 21.35 23.49 -9.30
C LEU A 30 20.90 24.81 -9.93
N ASP A 31 20.18 24.74 -11.04
CA ASP A 31 19.63 25.90 -11.76
C ASP A 31 18.22 26.29 -11.27
N GLY A 32 17.76 25.69 -10.16
CA GLY A 32 16.45 25.99 -9.55
C GLY A 32 15.26 25.37 -10.29
N GLY A 33 15.51 24.36 -11.13
CA GLY A 33 14.47 23.60 -11.83
C GLY A 33 13.68 22.66 -10.91
N GLY A 34 12.38 22.58 -11.12
CA GLY A 34 11.44 21.78 -10.32
C GLY A 34 11.60 20.27 -10.49
N PHE A 35 12.53 19.68 -9.74
CA PHE A 35 12.69 18.22 -9.62
C PHE A 35 12.46 17.74 -8.18
N GLY A 36 11.61 18.43 -7.41
CA GLY A 36 11.27 18.10 -6.02
C GLY A 36 12.38 18.32 -4.99
N TRP A 37 13.64 18.42 -5.42
CA TRP A 37 14.79 18.72 -4.57
C TRP A 37 15.32 20.13 -4.80
N VAL A 38 15.77 20.75 -3.71
CA VAL A 38 16.42 22.06 -3.72
C VAL A 38 17.94 21.98 -3.76
N GLN A 39 18.50 20.77 -3.58
CA GLN A 39 19.94 20.49 -3.61
C GLN A 39 20.18 19.11 -4.25
N PRO A 40 21.30 18.91 -4.98
CA PRO A 40 21.71 17.61 -5.48
C PRO A 40 21.74 16.55 -4.38
N GLN A 41 21.19 15.36 -4.66
CA GLN A 41 21.10 14.26 -3.69
C GLN A 41 22.26 13.26 -3.82
N GLY A 42 23.11 13.43 -4.84
CA GLY A 42 24.17 12.50 -5.19
C GLY A 42 23.68 11.35 -6.08
N ARG A 43 24.62 10.83 -6.88
CA ARG A 43 24.37 9.87 -7.96
C ARG A 43 23.58 8.63 -7.50
N GLN A 44 23.94 8.03 -6.37
CA GLN A 44 23.27 6.82 -5.88
C GLN A 44 21.79 7.05 -5.56
N VAL A 45 21.43 8.23 -5.04
CA VAL A 45 20.04 8.56 -4.70
C VAL A 45 19.23 8.78 -5.97
N LEU A 46 19.79 9.52 -6.95
CA LEU A 46 19.13 9.75 -8.23
C LEU A 46 18.96 8.45 -9.04
N GLU A 47 19.96 7.58 -9.06
CA GLU A 47 19.86 6.27 -9.73
C GLU A 47 18.76 5.41 -9.10
N ARG A 48 18.71 5.35 -7.76
CA ARG A 48 17.63 4.65 -7.04
C ARG A 48 16.26 5.25 -7.34
N TYR A 49 16.17 6.57 -7.39
CA TYR A 49 14.93 7.27 -7.73
C TYR A 49 14.44 6.91 -9.14
N PHE A 50 15.30 7.02 -10.16
CA PHE A 50 14.90 6.75 -11.54
C PHE A 50 14.61 5.26 -11.78
N LYS A 51 15.39 4.35 -11.18
CA LYS A 51 15.10 2.90 -11.21
C LYS A 51 13.77 2.61 -10.53
N GLY A 52 13.56 3.14 -9.32
CA GLY A 52 12.33 2.96 -8.56
C GLY A 52 11.10 3.51 -9.28
N LEU A 53 11.24 4.64 -9.98
CA LEU A 53 10.15 5.23 -10.75
C LEU A 53 9.63 4.28 -11.83
N LEU A 54 10.52 3.58 -12.54
CA LEU A 54 10.13 2.62 -13.58
C LEU A 54 9.36 1.41 -13.03
N LEU A 55 9.45 1.16 -11.72
CA LEU A 55 8.74 0.08 -11.04
C LEU A 55 7.33 0.48 -10.57
N VAL A 56 6.97 1.78 -10.62
CA VAL A 56 5.66 2.27 -10.16
C VAL A 56 4.66 2.31 -11.34
N PRO A 57 3.61 1.47 -11.37
CA PRO A 57 2.69 1.36 -12.51
C PRO A 57 1.97 2.67 -12.88
N GLU A 58 1.67 3.51 -11.88
CA GLU A 58 0.99 4.79 -12.05
C GLU A 58 1.91 5.89 -12.61
N ARG A 59 3.23 5.64 -12.69
CA ARG A 59 4.22 6.61 -13.16
C ARG A 59 4.75 6.22 -14.52
N MET A 60 4.96 7.22 -15.37
CA MET A 60 5.52 7.04 -16.70
C MET A 60 6.62 8.06 -16.92
N LEU A 61 7.82 7.57 -17.24
CA LEU A 61 8.97 8.42 -17.54
C LEU A 61 9.07 8.67 -19.04
N PHE A 62 9.24 9.94 -19.40
CA PHE A 62 9.58 10.38 -20.75
C PHE A 62 10.92 11.07 -20.71
N VAL A 63 11.80 10.76 -21.65
CA VAL A 63 13.12 11.40 -21.76
C VAL A 63 13.24 12.12 -23.09
N VAL A 64 13.95 13.25 -23.08
CA VAL A 64 14.34 13.96 -24.30
C VAL A 64 15.84 13.83 -24.51
N ARG A 65 16.23 13.50 -25.73
CA ARG A 65 17.63 13.26 -26.10
C ARG A 65 18.19 14.37 -26.98
N LEU A 66 19.46 14.70 -26.79
CA LEU A 66 20.22 15.56 -27.70
C LEU A 66 21.47 14.81 -28.13
N LYS A 67 21.64 14.60 -29.45
CA LYS A 67 22.74 13.80 -30.01
C LYS A 67 22.85 12.36 -29.44
N GLY A 68 21.73 11.79 -28.98
CA GLY A 68 21.66 10.42 -28.45
C GLY A 68 21.67 10.34 -26.93
N GLU A 69 22.13 11.38 -26.23
CA GLU A 69 22.21 11.41 -24.76
C GLU A 69 20.96 12.02 -24.15
N ILE A 70 20.53 11.54 -22.98
CA ILE A 70 19.39 12.10 -22.24
C ILE A 70 19.81 13.46 -21.67
N VAL A 71 19.00 14.50 -21.94
CA VAL A 71 19.26 15.87 -21.45
C VAL A 71 18.07 16.47 -20.70
N GLY A 72 17.06 15.67 -20.41
CA GLY A 72 15.86 16.10 -19.68
C GLY A 72 14.82 14.99 -19.60
N CYS A 73 13.86 15.16 -18.71
CA CYS A 73 12.74 14.23 -18.57
C CYS A 73 11.45 14.93 -18.17
N ALA A 74 10.35 14.20 -18.28
CA ALA A 74 9.05 14.55 -17.72
C ALA A 74 8.37 13.28 -17.22
N GLN A 75 7.48 13.44 -16.26
CA GLN A 75 6.73 12.33 -15.68
C GLN A 75 5.24 12.57 -15.84
N LEU A 76 4.54 11.51 -16.23
CA LEU A 76 3.10 11.45 -16.08
C LEU A 76 2.75 10.56 -14.89
N VAL A 77 1.87 11.07 -14.03
CA VAL A 77 1.39 10.37 -12.84
C VAL A 77 -0.12 10.22 -12.96
N ARG A 78 -0.58 8.98 -13.04
CA ARG A 78 -2.00 8.67 -13.05
C ARG A 78 -2.61 8.94 -11.68
N ALA A 79 -3.89 9.28 -11.66
CA ALA A 79 -4.65 9.15 -10.42
C ALA A 79 -4.47 7.71 -9.89
N PRO A 80 -4.19 7.54 -8.59
CA PRO A 80 -4.21 6.23 -7.96
C PRO A 80 -5.52 5.48 -8.25
N ARG A 81 -5.48 4.15 -8.32
CA ARG A 81 -6.63 3.35 -8.79
C ARG A 81 -7.88 3.48 -7.89
N ASN A 82 -7.70 3.82 -6.61
CA ASN A 82 -8.75 4.15 -5.65
C ASN A 82 -9.41 5.52 -5.90
N ASN A 83 -8.90 6.33 -6.83
CA ASN A 83 -9.42 7.63 -7.19
C ASN A 83 -10.04 7.59 -8.59
N GLU A 84 -11.01 6.69 -8.78
CA GLU A 84 -11.71 6.50 -10.07
C GLU A 84 -12.40 7.79 -10.54
N CYS A 85 -12.92 8.60 -9.62
CA CYS A 85 -13.50 9.92 -9.91
C CYS A 85 -12.52 10.84 -10.66
N GLN A 86 -11.22 10.62 -10.53
CA GLN A 86 -10.17 11.33 -11.27
C GLN A 86 -9.43 10.45 -12.28
N ALA A 87 -9.95 9.27 -12.65
CA ALA A 87 -9.31 8.38 -13.63
C ALA A 87 -9.14 9.03 -15.01
N MET A 88 -9.96 10.04 -15.33
CA MET A 88 -9.85 10.85 -16.55
C MET A 88 -8.74 11.92 -16.48
N CYS A 89 -8.14 12.13 -15.30
CA CYS A 89 -7.11 13.12 -15.04
C CYS A 89 -5.71 12.48 -15.00
N ILE A 90 -4.72 13.25 -15.39
CA ILE A 90 -3.30 12.88 -15.23
C ILE A 90 -2.48 14.08 -14.78
N THR A 91 -1.49 13.83 -13.93
CA THR A 91 -0.63 14.90 -13.43
C THR A 91 0.71 14.86 -14.15
N LEU A 92 1.11 16.00 -14.72
CA LEU A 92 2.46 16.22 -15.24
C LEU A 92 3.36 16.66 -14.08
N MET A 93 4.44 15.92 -13.85
CA MET A 93 5.45 16.23 -12.84
C MET A 93 6.84 16.24 -13.44
N HIS A 94 7.77 16.92 -12.76
CA HIS A 94 9.21 16.79 -13.00
C HIS A 94 9.62 17.01 -14.47
N LEU A 95 8.96 17.94 -15.16
CA LEU A 95 9.34 18.35 -16.51
C LEU A 95 10.53 19.29 -16.44
N PHE A 96 11.68 18.85 -16.95
CA PHE A 96 12.86 19.70 -17.06
C PHE A 96 13.69 19.38 -18.30
N VAL A 97 14.47 20.38 -18.72
CA VAL A 97 15.59 20.22 -19.65
C VAL A 97 16.81 20.86 -18.99
N ALA A 98 17.93 20.13 -18.98
CA ALA A 98 19.16 20.59 -18.38
C ALA A 98 19.58 21.95 -18.96
N PRO A 99 20.10 22.89 -18.16
CA PRO A 99 20.38 24.26 -18.60
C PRO A 99 21.20 24.36 -19.88
N TYR A 100 22.22 23.51 -20.02
CA TYR A 100 23.09 23.43 -21.20
C TYR A 100 22.38 22.99 -22.50
N ALA A 101 21.18 22.43 -22.40
CA ALA A 101 20.38 21.93 -23.53
C ALA A 101 19.12 22.78 -23.81
N ARG A 102 18.89 23.87 -23.06
CA ARG A 102 17.72 24.76 -23.24
C ARG A 102 17.82 25.59 -24.52
N ASN A 103 16.74 26.31 -24.84
CA ASN A 103 16.62 27.18 -26.03
C ASN A 103 16.71 26.45 -27.39
N ARG A 104 16.47 25.13 -27.40
CA ARG A 104 16.49 24.27 -28.60
C ARG A 104 15.12 23.66 -28.92
N GLY A 105 14.05 24.13 -28.27
CA GLY A 105 12.70 23.58 -28.42
C GLY A 105 12.47 22.23 -27.74
N LEU A 106 13.46 21.69 -27.01
CA LEU A 106 13.38 20.37 -26.37
C LEU A 106 12.28 20.28 -25.31
N GLY A 107 12.08 21.33 -24.49
CA GLY A 107 11.00 21.35 -23.49
C GLY A 107 9.61 21.32 -24.14
N SER A 108 9.42 22.05 -25.24
CA SER A 108 8.18 22.04 -26.01
C SER A 108 7.96 20.70 -26.74
N ALA A 109 9.02 20.08 -27.26
CA ALA A 109 8.94 18.75 -27.85
C ALA A 109 8.55 17.70 -26.81
N LEU A 110 9.16 17.75 -25.63
CA LEU A 110 8.87 16.87 -24.51
C LEU A 110 7.44 17.01 -24.01
N LEU A 111 6.98 18.24 -23.75
CA LEU A 111 5.61 18.51 -23.32
C LEU A 111 4.58 18.01 -24.36
N ARG A 112 4.82 18.26 -25.65
CA ARG A 112 3.93 17.81 -26.73
C ARG A 112 3.82 16.28 -26.78
N GLU A 113 4.94 15.57 -26.65
CA GLU A 113 4.93 14.10 -26.67
C GLU A 113 4.20 13.55 -25.45
N VAL A 114 4.40 14.16 -24.28
CA VAL A 114 3.72 13.79 -23.05
C VAL A 114 2.20 14.02 -23.16
N GLU A 115 1.76 15.15 -23.72
CA GLU A 115 0.34 15.38 -24.02
C GLU A 115 -0.23 14.35 -25.00
N ASN A 116 0.51 14.03 -26.07
CA ASN A 116 0.08 13.04 -27.06
C ASN A 116 -0.06 11.65 -26.44
N ALA A 117 0.87 11.27 -25.57
CA ALA A 117 0.79 10.03 -24.82
C ALA A 117 -0.41 10.03 -23.86
N ALA A 118 -0.66 11.14 -23.16
CA ALA A 118 -1.83 11.26 -22.30
C ALA A 118 -3.15 11.08 -23.08
N ARG A 119 -3.28 11.75 -24.24
CA ARG A 119 -4.43 11.60 -25.15
C ARG A 119 -4.60 10.16 -25.63
N SER A 120 -3.53 9.51 -26.08
CA SER A 120 -3.60 8.14 -26.60
C SER A 120 -3.95 7.10 -25.53
N MET A 121 -3.69 7.42 -24.27
CA MET A 121 -4.09 6.61 -23.11
C MET A 121 -5.50 6.93 -22.59
N GLY A 122 -6.23 7.84 -23.22
CA GLY A 122 -7.62 8.17 -22.87
C GLY A 122 -7.78 9.22 -21.77
N PHE A 123 -6.69 9.88 -21.35
CA PHE A 123 -6.80 10.98 -20.39
C PHE A 123 -7.39 12.22 -21.03
N ARG A 124 -8.22 12.91 -20.27
CA ARG A 124 -9.06 14.05 -20.72
C ARG A 124 -8.58 15.37 -20.12
N VAL A 125 -7.98 15.33 -18.94
CA VAL A 125 -7.49 16.50 -18.20
C VAL A 125 -6.05 16.26 -17.79
N MET A 126 -5.19 17.24 -18.03
CA MET A 126 -3.82 17.26 -17.51
C MET A 126 -3.67 18.36 -16.47
N ASN A 127 -3.25 17.99 -15.27
CA ASN A 127 -2.99 18.92 -14.16
C ASN A 127 -1.49 19.04 -13.91
N MET A 128 -1.05 20.19 -13.43
CA MET A 128 0.33 20.37 -13.00
C MET A 128 0.46 21.57 -12.05
N ASP A 129 1.54 21.58 -11.29
CA ASP A 129 1.91 22.66 -10.40
C ASP A 129 3.36 23.08 -10.64
N VAL A 130 3.65 24.35 -10.39
CA VAL A 130 4.99 24.91 -10.54
C VAL A 130 5.20 26.07 -9.57
N PRO A 131 6.36 26.17 -8.89
CA PRO A 131 6.75 27.38 -8.18
C PRO A 131 6.63 28.64 -9.06
N ASP A 132 6.10 29.73 -8.49
CA ASP A 132 5.94 31.02 -9.18
C ASP A 132 7.27 31.64 -9.65
N THR A 133 8.38 31.18 -9.08
CA THR A 133 9.75 31.56 -9.47
C THR A 133 10.20 30.97 -10.81
N GLN A 134 9.56 29.90 -11.31
CA GLN A 134 9.99 29.22 -12.54
C GLN A 134 9.34 29.82 -13.81
N THR A 135 9.69 31.07 -14.10
CA THR A 135 9.13 31.88 -15.21
C THR A 135 9.19 31.22 -16.60
N ALA A 136 10.28 30.49 -16.90
CA ALA A 136 10.44 29.79 -18.17
C ALA A 136 9.46 28.62 -18.32
N ALA A 137 9.23 27.87 -17.24
CA ALA A 137 8.27 26.76 -17.22
C ALA A 137 6.83 27.31 -17.33
N ILE A 138 6.49 28.35 -16.56
CA ILE A 138 5.21 29.05 -16.65
C ILE A 138 4.92 29.50 -18.08
N SER A 139 5.89 30.15 -18.73
CA SER A 139 5.77 30.58 -20.13
C SER A 139 5.57 29.42 -21.11
N LEU A 140 6.20 28.27 -20.85
CA LEU A 140 6.03 27.06 -21.66
C LEU A 140 4.59 26.52 -21.54
N PHE A 141 4.06 26.41 -20.31
CA PHE A 141 2.71 25.88 -20.08
C PHE A 141 1.63 26.80 -20.66
N GLN A 142 1.75 28.11 -20.45
CA GLN A 142 0.82 29.09 -21.04
C GLN A 142 0.82 29.04 -22.57
N LYS A 143 2.00 28.98 -23.21
CA LYS A 143 2.10 28.82 -24.67
C LYS A 143 1.55 27.48 -25.17
N ALA A 144 1.63 26.45 -24.34
CA ALA A 144 1.02 25.16 -24.63
C ALA A 144 -0.49 25.14 -24.39
N GLY A 145 -1.09 26.21 -23.87
CA GLY A 145 -2.54 26.31 -23.64
C GLY A 145 -3.01 25.69 -22.33
N PHE A 146 -2.15 25.63 -21.31
CA PHE A 146 -2.59 25.37 -19.95
C PHE A 146 -3.19 26.63 -19.33
N GLU A 147 -4.28 26.46 -18.60
CA GLU A 147 -5.01 27.49 -17.89
C GLU A 147 -4.58 27.50 -16.42
N HIS A 148 -4.18 28.66 -15.91
CA HIS A 148 -3.89 28.86 -14.49
C HIS A 148 -5.21 29.01 -13.72
N TRP A 149 -5.43 28.19 -12.69
CA TRP A 149 -6.69 28.20 -11.93
C TRP A 149 -6.53 28.47 -10.44
N GLY A 150 -5.31 28.43 -9.88
CA GLY A 150 -5.10 28.66 -8.45
C GLY A 150 -3.66 28.91 -8.04
N THR A 151 -3.49 29.64 -6.95
CA THR A 151 -2.19 29.90 -6.32
C THR A 151 -2.20 29.38 -4.89
N HIS A 152 -1.21 28.55 -4.54
CA HIS A 152 -0.96 28.13 -3.17
C HIS A 152 0.16 29.00 -2.56
N PRO A 153 -0.10 29.86 -1.56
CA PRO A 153 0.89 30.80 -1.03
C PRO A 153 2.01 30.16 -0.20
N HIS A 154 1.88 28.88 0.16
CA HIS A 154 2.82 28.14 1.01
C HIS A 154 3.21 26.80 0.37
N PHE A 155 3.44 26.83 -0.93
CA PHE A 155 3.60 25.62 -1.74
C PHE A 155 4.90 24.86 -1.47
N ALA A 156 6.03 25.58 -1.40
CA ALA A 156 7.34 24.96 -1.20
C ALA A 156 8.27 25.81 -0.34
N ARG A 157 9.26 25.17 0.27
CA ARG A 157 10.35 25.83 0.99
C ARG A 157 11.64 25.74 0.17
N MET A 158 12.20 26.90 -0.20
CA MET A 158 13.49 27.02 -0.90
C MET A 158 14.47 27.76 0.02
N GLY A 159 15.36 27.01 0.67
CA GLY A 159 16.18 27.55 1.76
C GLY A 159 15.31 28.01 2.93
N ASP A 160 15.40 29.29 3.28
CA ASP A 160 14.60 29.90 4.35
C ASP A 160 13.36 30.64 3.84
N GLN A 161 13.13 30.62 2.53
CA GLN A 161 11.98 31.30 1.92
C GLN A 161 10.86 30.30 1.62
N THR A 162 9.64 30.73 1.90
CA THR A 162 8.43 30.06 1.41
C THR A 162 8.07 30.65 0.06
N VAL A 163 7.81 29.79 -0.92
CA VAL A 163 7.53 30.16 -2.31
C VAL A 163 6.12 29.73 -2.67
N SER A 164 5.41 30.56 -3.46
CA SER A 164 4.06 30.24 -3.90
C SER A 164 4.10 29.25 -5.07
N GLY A 165 3.06 28.43 -5.19
CA GLY A 165 2.89 27.47 -6.27
C GLY A 165 1.70 27.89 -7.14
N LEU A 166 1.88 27.83 -8.45
CA LEU A 166 0.85 28.07 -9.44
C LEU A 166 0.33 26.74 -9.96
N PHE A 167 -0.99 26.57 -9.95
CA PHE A 167 -1.68 25.37 -10.40
C PHE A 167 -2.28 25.61 -11.77
N PHE A 168 -1.97 24.70 -12.69
CA PHE A 168 -2.40 24.74 -14.06
C PHE A 168 -3.21 23.50 -14.41
N THR A 169 -4.15 23.65 -15.33
CA THR A 169 -4.93 22.56 -15.91
C THR A 169 -5.05 22.74 -17.42
N LYS A 170 -5.24 21.65 -18.14
CA LYS A 170 -5.52 21.67 -19.57
C LYS A 170 -6.46 20.55 -19.95
N LEU A 171 -7.54 20.90 -20.65
CA LEU A 171 -8.36 19.93 -21.36
C LEU A 171 -7.58 19.38 -22.55
N LEU A 172 -7.42 18.06 -22.59
CA LEU A 172 -6.73 17.36 -23.68
C LEU A 172 -7.66 17.09 -24.87
N ASP A 173 -8.97 17.17 -24.63
CA ASP A 173 -10.05 17.00 -25.60
C ASP A 173 -10.48 18.32 -26.26
N THR A 174 -11.02 18.23 -27.48
CA THR A 174 -11.48 19.38 -28.27
C THR A 174 -12.95 19.77 -28.02
N VAL A 175 -13.73 18.96 -27.31
CA VAL A 175 -15.13 19.28 -26.98
C VAL A 175 -15.16 20.10 -25.70
N ARG A 176 -15.26 21.42 -25.83
CA ARG A 176 -15.50 22.34 -24.70
C ARG A 176 -16.90 22.07 -24.13
N SER A 177 -17.00 21.39 -23.00
CA SER A 177 -18.14 21.57 -22.10
C SER A 177 -17.92 22.88 -21.35
N ALA A 178 -18.93 23.75 -21.31
CA ALA A 178 -18.86 25.00 -20.56
C ALA A 178 -18.51 24.71 -19.08
N PRO A 179 -17.70 25.55 -18.42
CA PRO A 179 -17.48 25.41 -16.99
C PRO A 179 -18.83 25.47 -16.28
N VAL A 180 -19.08 24.49 -15.39
CA VAL A 180 -20.21 24.55 -14.48
C VAL A 180 -19.89 25.68 -13.51
N GLU A 181 -20.61 26.80 -13.61
CA GLU A 181 -20.50 27.84 -12.59
C GLU A 181 -20.90 27.23 -11.24
N PRO A 182 -20.09 27.41 -10.18
CA PRO A 182 -20.45 26.92 -8.87
C PRO A 182 -21.69 27.67 -8.38
N SER A 183 -22.87 27.07 -8.49
CA SER A 183 -24.09 27.56 -7.84
C SER A 183 -24.07 27.14 -6.36
N PHE A 184 -23.19 27.74 -5.57
CA PHE A 184 -23.26 27.68 -4.12
C PHE A 184 -23.66 29.06 -3.59
N SER A 185 -24.93 29.21 -3.24
CA SER A 185 -25.37 30.26 -2.31
C SER A 185 -25.30 29.69 -0.90
N PRO A 186 -24.53 30.26 0.04
CA PRO A 186 -24.50 29.77 1.40
C PRO A 186 -25.77 30.23 2.11
N GLN A 187 -26.80 29.38 2.13
CA GLN A 187 -27.84 29.48 3.15
C GLN A 187 -27.30 28.77 4.40
N VAL A 188 -26.87 29.57 5.37
CA VAL A 188 -26.54 29.07 6.71
C VAL A 188 -27.87 28.82 7.41
N GLU A 189 -28.42 27.63 7.23
CA GLU A 189 -29.35 27.06 8.19
C GLU A 189 -28.55 26.21 9.17
N THR A 190 -28.64 26.57 10.45
CA THR A 190 -28.13 25.77 11.57
C THR A 190 -28.84 24.42 11.54
N PRO A 191 -28.13 23.27 11.41
CA PRO A 191 -28.82 21.99 11.38
C PRO A 191 -29.26 21.63 12.79
N ASP A 192 -30.57 21.55 12.98
CA ASP A 192 -31.12 20.70 14.03
C ASP A 192 -30.65 19.27 13.79
N MET A 193 -30.14 18.65 14.87
CA MET A 193 -29.72 17.27 14.87
C MET A 193 -30.89 16.36 14.51
N ILE A 194 -30.93 15.91 13.25
CA ILE A 194 -31.70 14.74 12.88
C ILE A 194 -30.92 13.53 13.38
N ALA A 195 -31.35 12.99 14.51
CA ALA A 195 -30.95 11.68 14.97
C ALA A 195 -31.32 10.64 13.89
N SER A 196 -30.33 10.21 13.12
CA SER A 196 -30.42 8.97 12.39
C SER A 196 -30.39 7.83 13.40
N SER A 197 -31.40 6.96 13.35
CA SER A 197 -31.35 5.69 14.08
C SER A 197 -30.11 4.91 13.64
N PRO A 198 -29.36 4.26 14.56
CA PRO A 198 -28.18 3.51 14.19
C PRO A 198 -28.61 2.31 13.34
N ALA A 199 -28.11 2.25 12.11
CA ALA A 199 -28.02 0.98 11.41
C ALA A 199 -27.26 0.03 12.34
N SER A 200 -27.83 -1.15 12.59
CA SER A 200 -27.19 -2.20 13.38
C SER A 200 -25.88 -2.60 12.71
N SER A 201 -24.78 -2.00 13.14
CA SER A 201 -23.46 -2.30 12.62
C SER A 201 -22.91 -3.53 13.35
N ARG A 202 -22.45 -4.50 12.58
CA ARG A 202 -21.98 -5.80 13.09
C ARG A 202 -20.65 -5.60 13.84
N PRO A 203 -20.45 -6.22 15.01
CA PRO A 203 -19.18 -6.15 15.73
C PRO A 203 -18.05 -6.77 14.90
N LEU A 204 -16.86 -6.15 14.94
CA LEU A 204 -15.63 -6.69 14.35
C LEU A 204 -14.88 -7.54 15.38
N THR A 205 -14.37 -8.68 14.95
CA THR A 205 -13.59 -9.57 15.83
C THR A 205 -12.17 -9.06 15.98
N LEU A 206 -11.72 -8.92 17.23
CA LEU A 206 -10.33 -8.57 17.56
C LEU A 206 -9.54 -9.84 17.89
N TYR A 207 -8.48 -10.10 17.12
CA TYR A 207 -7.59 -11.25 17.27
C TYR A 207 -6.26 -10.79 17.88
N PRO A 208 -5.99 -11.03 19.18
CA PRO A 208 -4.69 -10.78 19.76
C PRO A 208 -3.68 -11.80 19.19
N ALA A 209 -2.56 -11.29 18.65
CA ALA A 209 -1.53 -12.12 18.06
C ALA A 209 -0.56 -12.66 19.12
N ILE A 210 -0.14 -13.92 18.98
CA ILE A 210 0.92 -14.57 19.76
C ILE A 210 1.91 -15.17 18.75
N ASP A 211 3.01 -14.47 18.51
CA ASP A 211 4.09 -14.99 17.67
C ASP A 211 5.04 -15.83 18.53
N LEU A 212 5.32 -17.06 18.12
CA LEU A 212 6.13 -18.02 18.87
C LEU A 212 7.50 -18.18 18.24
N LYS A 213 8.55 -17.96 19.03
CA LYS A 213 9.94 -18.24 18.68
C LYS A 213 10.66 -18.89 19.86
N ASP A 214 11.30 -20.03 19.60
CA ASP A 214 12.10 -20.79 20.57
C ASP A 214 11.34 -21.08 21.88
N GLY A 215 10.03 -21.37 21.78
CA GLY A 215 9.13 -21.64 22.89
C GLY A 215 8.53 -20.41 23.59
N ALA A 216 8.97 -19.20 23.23
CA ALA A 216 8.55 -17.95 23.87
C ALA A 216 7.62 -17.11 22.98
N CYS A 217 6.83 -16.23 23.60
CA CYS A 217 6.07 -15.17 22.93
C CYS A 217 7.01 -14.03 22.56
N VAL A 218 7.13 -13.76 21.27
CA VAL A 218 8.03 -12.74 20.75
C VAL A 218 7.30 -11.75 19.83
N ARG A 219 8.03 -10.76 19.35
CA ARG A 219 7.66 -9.99 18.17
C ARG A 219 8.88 -9.73 17.32
N LEU A 220 8.76 -9.94 16.02
CA LEU A 220 9.80 -9.57 15.05
C LEU A 220 9.66 -8.11 14.66
N ARG A 221 10.77 -7.38 14.57
CA ARG A 221 10.78 -6.07 13.91
C ARG A 221 10.85 -6.30 12.40
N ARG A 222 9.85 -5.83 11.64
CA ARG A 222 9.78 -5.96 10.15
C ARG A 222 9.89 -7.41 9.63
N GLY A 223 9.55 -8.41 10.44
CA GLY A 223 9.66 -9.82 10.07
C GLY A 223 11.08 -10.40 10.13
N GLU A 224 12.06 -9.67 10.67
CA GLU A 224 13.45 -10.13 10.79
C GLU A 224 13.63 -11.04 12.01
N MET A 225 14.00 -12.32 11.79
CA MET A 225 14.12 -13.33 12.84
C MET A 225 15.21 -13.03 13.89
N ASP A 226 16.27 -12.33 13.47
CA ASP A 226 17.39 -11.96 14.33
C ASP A 226 17.11 -10.69 15.17
N ASP A 227 16.04 -9.95 14.87
CA ASP A 227 15.57 -8.77 15.61
C ASP A 227 14.22 -9.07 16.28
N ALA A 228 14.26 -9.98 17.26
CA ALA A 228 13.11 -10.42 18.05
C ALA A 228 13.13 -9.83 19.46
N THR A 229 12.01 -9.23 19.88
CA THR A 229 11.77 -8.86 21.27
C THR A 229 10.97 -9.96 21.96
N VAL A 230 11.49 -10.51 23.06
CA VAL A 230 10.76 -11.48 23.90
C VAL A 230 9.85 -10.72 24.85
N TYR A 231 8.54 -11.00 24.81
CA TYR A 231 7.55 -10.38 25.71
C TYR A 231 7.16 -11.31 26.86
N SER A 232 7.16 -12.62 26.63
CA SER A 232 6.85 -13.61 27.66
C SER A 232 7.48 -14.95 27.30
N ASP A 233 8.00 -15.66 28.29
CA ASP A 233 8.49 -17.03 28.21
C ASP A 233 7.41 -18.08 28.52
N ASP A 234 6.18 -17.64 28.84
CA ASP A 234 5.03 -18.51 29.14
C ASP A 234 3.85 -18.24 28.18
N PRO A 235 3.81 -18.94 27.03
CA PRO A 235 2.70 -18.83 26.08
C PRO A 235 1.32 -19.19 26.64
N ALA A 236 1.25 -20.10 27.61
CA ALA A 236 -0.03 -20.49 28.22
C ALA A 236 -0.58 -19.36 29.09
N ALA A 237 0.27 -18.73 29.92
CA ALA A 237 -0.11 -17.57 30.71
C ALA A 237 -0.52 -16.40 29.80
N GLN A 238 0.21 -16.16 28.71
CA GLN A 238 -0.13 -15.10 27.76
C GLN A 238 -1.49 -15.33 27.09
N ALA A 239 -1.77 -16.55 26.65
CA ALA A 239 -3.07 -16.91 26.07
C ALA A 239 -4.21 -16.76 27.09
N LYS A 240 -3.98 -17.19 28.35
CA LYS A 240 -4.95 -17.01 29.42
C LYS A 240 -5.22 -15.53 29.70
N ALA A 241 -4.19 -14.68 29.72
CA ALA A 241 -4.34 -13.25 29.92
C ALA A 241 -5.21 -12.60 28.83
N TRP A 242 -5.08 -13.03 27.57
CA TRP A 242 -5.97 -12.61 26.50
C TRP A 242 -7.40 -13.14 26.68
N CYS A 243 -7.59 -14.39 27.09
CA CYS A 243 -8.93 -14.89 27.39
C CYS A 243 -9.59 -14.08 28.52
N ASP A 244 -8.87 -13.84 29.61
CA ASP A 244 -9.34 -13.07 30.77
C ASP A 244 -9.64 -11.60 30.42
N ALA A 245 -8.91 -11.02 29.46
CA ALA A 245 -9.14 -9.67 28.94
C ALA A 245 -10.39 -9.56 28.04
N GLY A 246 -11.05 -10.68 27.71
CA GLY A 246 -12.34 -10.70 27.02
C GLY A 246 -12.28 -10.93 25.51
N PHE A 247 -11.09 -11.16 24.93
CA PHE A 247 -10.95 -11.52 23.52
C PHE A 247 -11.70 -12.83 23.22
N LYS A 248 -12.27 -12.93 22.02
CA LYS A 248 -13.12 -14.08 21.60
C LYS A 248 -12.41 -15.08 20.69
N TRP A 249 -11.20 -14.75 20.29
CA TRP A 249 -10.33 -15.57 19.45
C TRP A 249 -8.88 -15.33 19.86
N LEU A 250 -8.01 -16.27 19.52
CA LEU A 250 -6.55 -16.11 19.54
C LEU A 250 -5.99 -16.30 18.13
N HIS A 251 -4.97 -15.54 17.77
CA HIS A 251 -4.18 -15.75 16.55
C HIS A 251 -2.75 -16.11 16.94
N ALA A 252 -2.29 -17.31 16.61
CA ALA A 252 -0.95 -17.78 16.94
C ALA A 252 -0.15 -18.08 15.68
N VAL A 253 1.14 -17.75 15.68
CA VAL A 253 2.06 -18.04 14.57
C VAL A 253 3.30 -18.74 15.11
N ASP A 254 3.55 -19.97 14.64
CA ASP A 254 4.83 -20.67 14.85
C ASP A 254 5.87 -20.09 13.88
N LEU A 255 6.64 -19.09 14.32
CA LEU A 255 7.62 -18.41 13.47
C LEU A 255 8.74 -19.37 13.06
N ASN A 256 9.33 -20.12 14.01
CA ASN A 256 10.34 -21.11 13.65
C ASN A 256 9.80 -22.09 12.60
N GLY A 257 8.53 -22.51 12.73
CA GLY A 257 7.91 -23.40 11.77
C GLY A 257 7.62 -22.75 10.42
N ALA A 258 7.27 -21.47 10.37
CA ALA A 258 7.11 -20.72 9.13
C ALA A 258 8.40 -20.77 8.27
N PHE A 259 9.56 -20.58 8.90
CA PHE A 259 10.86 -20.65 8.25
C PHE A 259 11.33 -22.10 7.97
N ALA A 260 11.20 -23.01 8.94
CA ALA A 260 11.65 -24.40 8.80
C ALA A 260 10.74 -25.26 7.90
N GLY A 261 9.49 -24.83 7.69
CA GLY A 261 8.50 -25.55 6.90
C GLY A 261 7.82 -26.72 7.61
N GLN A 262 8.03 -26.87 8.92
CA GLN A 262 7.37 -27.81 9.81
C GLN A 262 7.29 -27.19 11.20
N SER A 263 6.26 -27.51 11.99
CA SER A 263 6.14 -26.91 13.33
C SER A 263 7.35 -27.22 14.21
N ALA A 264 7.86 -26.19 14.88
CA ALA A 264 9.00 -26.26 15.78
C ALA A 264 8.66 -25.81 17.21
N ASN A 265 7.47 -25.23 17.42
CA ASN A 265 6.98 -24.78 18.73
C ASN A 265 5.79 -25.63 19.23
N ALA A 266 5.73 -26.91 18.87
CA ALA A 266 4.59 -27.76 19.21
C ALA A 266 4.23 -27.79 20.72
N PRO A 267 5.19 -27.88 21.67
CA PRO A 267 4.88 -27.82 23.10
C PRO A 267 4.21 -26.50 23.53
N ALA A 268 4.66 -25.37 22.98
CA ALA A 268 4.09 -24.05 23.28
C ALA A 268 2.66 -23.93 22.75
N VAL A 269 2.40 -24.37 21.50
CA VAL A 269 1.05 -24.37 20.91
C VAL A 269 0.11 -25.27 21.73
N GLN A 270 0.56 -26.45 22.16
CA GLN A 270 -0.22 -27.34 23.02
C GLN A 270 -0.50 -26.73 24.40
N ALA A 271 0.44 -25.98 24.96
CA ALA A 271 0.25 -25.27 26.23
C ALA A 271 -0.81 -24.15 26.08
N ILE A 272 -0.78 -23.40 24.98
CA ILE A 272 -1.81 -22.41 24.64
C ILE A 272 -3.18 -23.09 24.53
N LEU A 273 -3.30 -24.18 23.77
CA LEU A 273 -4.57 -24.89 23.58
C LEU A 273 -5.18 -25.40 24.88
N LYS A 274 -4.35 -25.80 25.85
CA LYS A 274 -4.81 -26.24 27.19
C LYS A 274 -5.29 -25.08 28.06
N ALA A 275 -4.69 -23.90 27.91
CA ALA A 275 -4.99 -22.72 28.74
C ALA A 275 -6.09 -21.83 28.16
N ALA A 276 -6.21 -21.78 26.84
CA ALA A 276 -7.17 -20.95 26.14
C ALA A 276 -8.60 -21.48 26.30
N THR A 277 -9.54 -20.57 26.58
CA THR A 277 -10.97 -20.87 26.68
C THR A 277 -11.76 -20.44 25.44
N VAL A 278 -11.06 -19.90 24.44
CA VAL A 278 -11.62 -19.36 23.20
C VAL A 278 -10.94 -20.02 22.00
N PRO A 279 -11.61 -20.06 20.83
CA PRO A 279 -11.04 -20.65 19.62
C PRO A 279 -9.73 -19.97 19.19
N MET A 280 -8.83 -20.78 18.62
CA MET A 280 -7.52 -20.31 18.15
C MET A 280 -7.33 -20.63 16.67
N GLN A 281 -6.74 -19.69 15.94
CA GLN A 281 -6.18 -19.93 14.63
C GLN A 281 -4.64 -20.03 14.68
N LEU A 282 -4.06 -20.99 13.96
CA LEU A 282 -2.63 -21.26 13.97
C LEU A 282 -2.02 -21.18 12.56
N GLY A 283 -0.97 -20.39 12.39
CA GLY A 283 -0.10 -20.38 11.22
C GLY A 283 1.32 -20.85 11.53
N GLY A 284 2.10 -21.12 10.47
CA GLY A 284 3.52 -21.47 10.57
C GLY A 284 3.83 -22.95 10.32
N GLY A 285 4.52 -23.25 9.22
CA GLY A 285 5.04 -24.59 8.94
C GLY A 285 4.04 -25.65 8.47
N LEU A 286 2.85 -25.24 8.03
CA LEU A 286 1.79 -26.15 7.55
C LEU A 286 1.93 -26.39 6.04
N ARG A 287 2.72 -27.38 5.64
CA ARG A 287 3.05 -27.65 4.22
C ARG A 287 2.46 -28.91 3.62
N ASP A 288 1.77 -29.73 4.43
CA ASP A 288 1.12 -30.96 3.99
C ASP A 288 -0.15 -31.27 4.77
N MET A 289 -0.95 -32.21 4.26
CA MET A 289 -2.21 -32.62 4.87
C MET A 289 -2.05 -33.22 6.27
N LYS A 290 -0.92 -33.88 6.55
CA LYS A 290 -0.67 -34.52 7.83
C LYS A 290 -0.47 -33.48 8.93
N ALA A 291 0.28 -32.42 8.66
CA ALA A 291 0.48 -31.30 9.58
C ALA A 291 -0.84 -30.54 9.82
N ILE A 292 -1.61 -30.31 8.75
CA ILE A 292 -2.94 -29.68 8.83
C ILE A 292 -3.88 -30.51 9.73
N SER A 293 -4.03 -31.81 9.45
CA SER A 293 -4.95 -32.67 10.20
C SER A 293 -4.54 -32.79 11.67
N SER A 294 -3.23 -32.99 11.94
CA SER A 294 -2.71 -33.16 13.30
C SER A 294 -3.05 -31.96 14.20
N TRP A 295 -2.93 -30.72 13.69
CA TRP A 295 -3.26 -29.53 14.48
C TRP A 295 -4.75 -29.31 14.65
N LEU A 296 -5.55 -29.58 13.61
CA LEU A 296 -7.01 -29.50 13.71
C LEU A 296 -7.58 -30.53 14.70
N GLU A 297 -7.01 -31.74 14.72
CA GLU A 297 -7.34 -32.82 15.66
C GLU A 297 -6.88 -32.50 17.09
N ALA A 298 -5.73 -31.82 17.25
CA ALA A 298 -5.24 -31.37 18.54
C ALA A 298 -6.08 -30.25 19.17
N GLY A 299 -7.04 -29.67 18.44
CA GLY A 299 -7.98 -28.66 18.95
C GLY A 299 -7.83 -27.26 18.35
N VAL A 300 -6.89 -27.04 17.42
CA VAL A 300 -6.80 -25.77 16.70
C VAL A 300 -8.08 -25.54 15.89
N THR A 301 -8.75 -24.40 16.06
CA THR A 301 -10.03 -24.12 15.41
C THR A 301 -9.86 -23.76 13.94
N ARG A 302 -8.83 -23.02 13.56
CA ARG A 302 -8.53 -22.75 12.14
C ARG A 302 -7.03 -22.86 11.88
N VAL A 303 -6.64 -23.41 10.75
CA VAL A 303 -5.24 -23.37 10.31
C VAL A 303 -5.04 -22.35 9.21
N ILE A 304 -3.92 -21.65 9.25
CA ILE A 304 -3.58 -20.58 8.32
C ILE A 304 -2.54 -21.08 7.33
N LEU A 305 -2.92 -21.09 6.06
CA LEU A 305 -2.07 -21.48 4.93
C LEU A 305 -1.59 -20.21 4.22
N GLY A 306 -0.34 -19.82 4.51
CA GLY A 306 0.32 -18.65 3.91
C GLY A 306 1.02 -19.00 2.60
N SER A 307 2.35 -19.10 2.60
CA SER A 307 3.16 -19.37 1.39
C SER A 307 2.71 -20.60 0.56
N VAL A 308 2.14 -21.61 1.20
CA VAL A 308 1.61 -22.81 0.50
C VAL A 308 0.38 -22.50 -0.36
N ALA A 309 -0.38 -21.44 -0.04
CA ALA A 309 -1.49 -20.97 -0.88
C ALA A 309 -1.03 -20.53 -2.27
N VAL A 310 0.18 -19.97 -2.37
CA VAL A 310 0.80 -19.56 -3.64
C VAL A 310 1.46 -20.76 -4.32
N LYS A 311 2.25 -21.52 -3.56
CA LYS A 311 3.15 -22.56 -4.10
C LYS A 311 2.44 -23.87 -4.43
N ASN A 312 1.41 -24.23 -3.65
CA ASN A 312 0.67 -25.47 -3.80
C ASN A 312 -0.84 -25.24 -3.54
N PRO A 313 -1.53 -24.53 -4.44
CA PRO A 313 -2.97 -24.27 -4.31
C PRO A 313 -3.81 -25.56 -4.30
N ALA A 314 -3.30 -26.66 -4.85
CA ALA A 314 -3.98 -27.95 -4.82
C ALA A 314 -4.14 -28.47 -3.38
N LEU A 315 -3.11 -28.31 -2.53
CA LEU A 315 -3.19 -28.65 -1.11
C LEU A 315 -4.26 -27.82 -0.39
N VAL A 316 -4.36 -26.52 -0.66
CA VAL A 316 -5.41 -25.68 -0.05
C VAL A 316 -6.80 -26.21 -0.40
N LYS A 317 -7.02 -26.53 -1.68
CA LYS A 317 -8.31 -27.06 -2.15
C LYS A 317 -8.62 -28.43 -1.54
N GLU A 318 -7.63 -29.30 -1.39
CA GLU A 318 -7.76 -30.58 -0.70
C GLU A 318 -8.12 -30.38 0.78
N ALA A 319 -7.39 -29.51 1.48
CA ALA A 319 -7.62 -29.19 2.88
C ALA A 319 -9.01 -28.58 3.12
N CYS A 320 -9.47 -27.66 2.25
CA CYS A 320 -10.81 -27.06 2.37
C CYS A 320 -11.92 -28.09 2.18
N ARG A 321 -11.73 -29.07 1.29
CA ARG A 321 -12.68 -30.20 1.11
C ARG A 321 -12.70 -31.13 2.31
N ALA A 322 -11.53 -31.45 2.87
CA ALA A 322 -11.41 -32.34 4.02
C ALA A 322 -11.90 -31.68 5.32
N PHE A 323 -11.68 -30.37 5.47
CA PHE A 323 -11.98 -29.61 6.69
C PHE A 323 -12.74 -28.30 6.39
N PRO A 324 -14.01 -28.38 5.94
CA PRO A 324 -14.80 -27.20 5.59
C PRO A 324 -14.90 -26.21 6.76
N GLY A 325 -14.69 -24.91 6.50
CA GLY A 325 -14.77 -23.86 7.51
C GLY A 325 -13.58 -23.76 8.47
N ARG A 326 -12.55 -24.61 8.29
CA ARG A 326 -11.39 -24.70 9.19
C ARG A 326 -10.07 -24.23 8.57
N ILE A 327 -10.06 -23.88 7.29
CA ILE A 327 -8.87 -23.43 6.56
C ILE A 327 -8.96 -21.94 6.27
N VAL A 328 -7.92 -21.19 6.58
CA VAL A 328 -7.79 -19.75 6.34
C VAL A 328 -6.59 -19.51 5.43
N ALA A 329 -6.72 -18.62 4.44
CA ALA A 329 -5.57 -18.19 3.65
C ALA A 329 -4.88 -16.99 4.31
N GLY A 330 -3.56 -17.07 4.47
CA GLY A 330 -2.74 -15.90 4.82
C GLY A 330 -2.21 -15.26 3.54
N ILE A 331 -2.60 -14.01 3.27
CA ILE A 331 -2.10 -13.22 2.16
C ILE A 331 -1.29 -12.07 2.73
N ASP A 332 0.02 -12.27 2.72
CA ASP A 332 0.98 -11.23 3.02
C ASP A 332 1.28 -10.47 1.73
N ALA A 333 1.13 -9.14 1.74
CA ALA A 333 1.30 -8.32 0.57
C ALA A 333 2.15 -7.08 0.88
N ARG A 334 2.91 -6.64 -0.13
CA ARG A 334 3.62 -5.37 -0.14
C ARG A 334 3.09 -4.54 -1.29
N SER A 335 2.41 -3.44 -0.99
CA SER A 335 1.86 -2.54 -2.02
C SER A 335 0.98 -3.30 -3.02
N GLY A 336 0.06 -4.12 -2.52
CA GLY A 336 -0.90 -4.89 -3.32
C GLY A 336 -0.39 -6.20 -3.92
N HIS A 337 0.92 -6.46 -3.84
CA HIS A 337 1.54 -7.64 -4.46
C HIS A 337 1.90 -8.69 -3.41
N VAL A 338 1.60 -9.95 -3.70
CA VAL A 338 1.80 -11.08 -2.79
C VAL A 338 3.29 -11.28 -2.51
N ALA A 339 3.62 -11.34 -1.22
CA ALA A 339 4.93 -11.68 -0.72
C ALA A 339 4.98 -13.15 -0.25
N THR A 340 6.08 -13.85 -0.55
CA THR A 340 6.34 -15.23 -0.15
C THR A 340 7.68 -15.36 0.58
N GLU A 341 8.01 -16.58 1.04
CA GLU A 341 9.27 -16.89 1.74
C GLU A 341 9.56 -16.01 2.96
N GLY A 342 8.59 -15.90 3.88
CA GLY A 342 8.77 -15.07 5.08
C GLY A 342 9.03 -13.61 4.74
N TRP A 343 8.39 -13.12 3.66
CA TRP A 343 8.41 -11.75 3.16
C TRP A 343 9.66 -11.34 2.36
N ALA A 344 10.53 -12.29 2.04
CA ALA A 344 11.75 -12.05 1.27
C ALA A 344 11.49 -11.81 -0.23
N GLU A 345 10.52 -12.50 -0.82
CA GLU A 345 10.24 -12.43 -2.25
C GLU A 345 8.86 -11.79 -2.51
N VAL A 346 8.79 -10.78 -3.38
CA VAL A 346 7.52 -10.20 -3.85
C VAL A 346 7.26 -10.70 -5.26
N SER A 347 6.12 -11.35 -5.45
CA SER A 347 5.69 -11.86 -6.76
C SER A 347 4.89 -10.81 -7.52
N ASP A 348 4.73 -11.00 -8.84
CA ASP A 348 3.86 -10.14 -9.67
C ASP A 348 2.36 -10.39 -9.42
N MET A 349 2.00 -11.38 -8.59
CA MET A 349 0.60 -11.72 -8.30
C MET A 349 -0.01 -10.69 -7.36
N GLN A 350 -1.16 -10.14 -7.74
CA GLN A 350 -1.92 -9.23 -6.89
C GLN A 350 -2.57 -10.00 -5.72
N ALA A 351 -2.63 -9.38 -4.54
CA ALA A 351 -3.29 -9.93 -3.36
C ALA A 351 -4.76 -10.27 -3.62
N THR A 352 -5.46 -9.42 -4.39
CA THR A 352 -6.86 -9.66 -4.82
C THR A 352 -6.99 -10.85 -5.76
N GLU A 353 -6.01 -11.09 -6.63
CA GLU A 353 -6.00 -12.25 -7.51
C GLU A 353 -5.83 -13.54 -6.70
N LEU A 354 -4.88 -13.57 -5.76
CA LEU A 354 -4.72 -14.70 -4.86
C LEU A 354 -5.97 -14.91 -3.99
N ALA A 355 -6.59 -13.82 -3.50
CA ALA A 355 -7.80 -13.88 -2.71
C ALA A 355 -8.95 -14.57 -3.45
N LEU A 356 -9.17 -14.24 -4.73
CA LEU A 356 -10.15 -14.92 -5.58
C LEU A 356 -9.86 -16.42 -5.72
N ARG A 357 -8.59 -16.78 -5.98
CA ARG A 357 -8.17 -18.19 -6.07
C ARG A 357 -8.41 -18.95 -4.75
N MET A 358 -8.16 -18.30 -3.61
CA MET A 358 -8.37 -18.90 -2.30
C MET A 358 -9.85 -19.04 -1.96
N GLN A 359 -10.67 -18.06 -2.32
CA GLN A 359 -12.13 -18.18 -2.26
C GLN A 359 -12.62 -19.39 -3.08
N GLU A 360 -12.14 -19.54 -4.32
CA GLU A 360 -12.48 -20.69 -5.18
C GLU A 360 -12.02 -22.03 -4.60
N ALA A 361 -10.93 -22.03 -3.84
CA ALA A 361 -10.47 -23.22 -3.10
C ALA A 361 -11.40 -23.58 -1.93
N GLY A 362 -12.18 -22.62 -1.42
CA GLY A 362 -13.15 -22.81 -0.34
C GLY A 362 -12.64 -22.43 1.05
N VAL A 363 -11.69 -21.49 1.15
CA VAL A 363 -11.21 -21.01 2.46
C VAL A 363 -12.34 -20.34 3.26
N ALA A 364 -12.27 -20.48 4.57
CA ALA A 364 -13.25 -19.93 5.51
C ALA A 364 -13.13 -18.41 5.67
N SER A 365 -11.92 -17.88 5.48
CA SER A 365 -11.57 -16.48 5.63
C SER A 365 -10.20 -16.23 4.99
N ILE A 366 -9.91 -14.96 4.71
CA ILE A 366 -8.61 -14.47 4.27
C ILE A 366 -8.05 -13.52 5.33
N ILE A 367 -6.85 -13.79 5.80
CA ILE A 367 -6.06 -12.84 6.58
C ILE A 367 -5.22 -12.05 5.58
N PHE A 368 -5.39 -10.72 5.57
CA PHE A 368 -4.62 -9.83 4.73
C PHE A 368 -3.65 -9.01 5.57
N THR A 369 -2.35 -9.14 5.30
CA THR A 369 -1.30 -8.41 6.01
C THR A 369 -0.55 -7.48 5.04
N GLU A 370 -0.60 -6.16 5.27
CA GLU A 370 0.32 -5.24 4.58
C GLU A 370 1.67 -5.23 5.31
N ILE A 371 2.63 -5.97 4.77
CA ILE A 371 3.89 -6.27 5.47
C ILE A 371 4.79 -5.05 5.65
N SER A 372 4.63 -4.00 4.84
CA SER A 372 5.39 -2.76 5.00
C SER A 372 4.99 -1.97 6.26
N ARG A 373 3.79 -2.22 6.79
CA ARG A 373 3.23 -1.57 7.97
C ARG A 373 3.32 -2.45 9.22
N ASP A 374 3.53 -3.76 9.06
CA ASP A 374 3.49 -4.67 10.20
C ASP A 374 4.60 -4.39 11.22
N GLY A 375 4.20 -4.28 12.49
CA GLY A 375 5.09 -3.88 13.59
C GLY A 375 5.53 -2.41 13.60
N MET A 376 5.15 -1.59 12.60
CA MET A 376 5.53 -0.18 12.48
C MET A 376 4.64 0.76 13.30
N LEU A 377 3.43 0.34 13.66
CA LEU A 377 2.45 1.10 14.45
C LEU A 377 1.87 2.34 13.72
N ASP A 378 1.99 2.39 12.39
CA ASP A 378 1.60 3.53 11.53
C ASP A 378 0.18 3.41 10.93
N GLY A 379 -0.59 2.44 11.36
CA GLY A 379 -1.95 2.17 10.89
C GLY A 379 -2.03 1.06 9.87
N LEU A 380 -3.23 0.46 9.78
CA LEU A 380 -3.57 -0.55 8.79
C LEU A 380 -3.64 0.05 7.39
N ASP A 381 -3.46 -0.78 6.37
CA ASP A 381 -3.84 -0.42 5.02
C ASP A 381 -5.35 -0.64 4.80
N ILE A 382 -6.14 0.34 5.24
CA ILE A 382 -7.61 0.30 5.17
C ILE A 382 -8.09 0.16 3.73
N GLU A 383 -7.45 0.88 2.80
CA GLU A 383 -7.84 0.91 1.40
C GLU A 383 -7.67 -0.46 0.74
N GLN A 384 -6.50 -1.08 0.90
CA GLN A 384 -6.28 -2.42 0.37
C GLN A 384 -7.17 -3.46 1.04
N THR A 385 -7.40 -3.33 2.35
CA THR A 385 -8.31 -4.21 3.11
C THR A 385 -9.74 -4.13 2.57
N VAL A 386 -10.27 -2.91 2.37
CA VAL A 386 -11.60 -2.66 1.78
C VAL A 386 -11.68 -3.19 0.36
N THR A 387 -10.65 -2.93 -0.46
CA THR A 387 -10.58 -3.42 -1.84
C THR A 387 -10.67 -4.94 -1.87
N LEU A 388 -9.91 -5.62 -1.02
CA LEU A 388 -9.91 -7.08 -0.93
C LEU A 388 -11.26 -7.60 -0.44
N ALA A 389 -11.83 -7.01 0.62
CA ALA A 389 -13.14 -7.35 1.16
C ALA A 389 -14.31 -7.14 0.19
N ASN A 390 -14.19 -6.18 -0.74
CA ASN A 390 -15.18 -5.97 -1.80
C ASN A 390 -14.94 -6.85 -3.04
N THR A 391 -13.73 -7.41 -3.19
CA THR A 391 -13.39 -8.30 -4.30
C THR A 391 -13.86 -9.73 -4.04
N VAL A 392 -13.88 -10.17 -2.78
CA VAL A 392 -14.29 -11.52 -2.38
C VAL A 392 -15.57 -11.50 -1.55
N SER A 393 -16.26 -12.64 -1.55
CA SER A 393 -17.41 -12.94 -0.71
C SER A 393 -17.04 -13.67 0.59
N VAL A 394 -15.82 -14.22 0.68
CA VAL A 394 -15.31 -14.79 1.93
C VAL A 394 -14.85 -13.67 2.88
N PRO A 395 -15.00 -13.85 4.20
CA PRO A 395 -14.63 -12.82 5.16
C PRO A 395 -13.13 -12.47 5.17
N VAL A 396 -12.81 -11.20 5.37
CA VAL A 396 -11.44 -10.66 5.42
C VAL A 396 -11.09 -10.20 6.83
N ILE A 397 -9.92 -10.62 7.32
CA ILE A 397 -9.33 -10.20 8.59
C ILE A 397 -8.13 -9.30 8.30
N ALA A 398 -8.18 -8.05 8.74
CA ALA A 398 -7.10 -7.08 8.54
C ALA A 398 -5.91 -7.36 9.47
N SER A 399 -4.69 -7.17 8.99
CA SER A 399 -3.46 -7.32 9.78
C SER A 399 -2.39 -6.34 9.30
N GLY A 400 -1.45 -5.99 10.19
CA GLY A 400 -0.29 -5.16 9.88
C GLY A 400 -0.48 -3.67 10.15
N GLY A 401 0.05 -3.19 11.28
CA GLY A 401 0.27 -1.75 11.53
C GLY A 401 -0.60 -1.08 12.58
N VAL A 402 -1.53 -1.77 13.24
CA VAL A 402 -2.29 -1.19 14.37
C VAL A 402 -1.33 -0.66 15.44
N GLY A 403 -1.57 0.58 15.89
CA GLY A 403 -0.68 1.31 16.78
C GLY A 403 -1.36 2.09 17.89
N ASN A 404 -2.64 2.45 17.71
CA ASN A 404 -3.48 3.19 18.64
C ASN A 404 -4.97 2.84 18.39
N LEU A 405 -5.86 3.37 19.22
CA LEU A 405 -7.31 3.16 19.10
C LEU A 405 -7.92 3.83 17.86
N ASP A 406 -7.36 4.94 17.38
CA ASP A 406 -7.85 5.62 16.17
C ASP A 406 -7.71 4.76 14.92
N HIS A 407 -6.66 3.93 14.85
CA HIS A 407 -6.49 2.94 13.76
C HIS A 407 -7.62 1.89 13.78
N LEU A 408 -8.10 1.48 14.96
CA LEU A 408 -9.22 0.56 15.10
C LEU A 408 -10.56 1.24 14.76
N ALA A 409 -10.74 2.49 15.18
CA ALA A 409 -11.92 3.28 14.83
C ALA A 409 -12.01 3.53 13.31
N ALA A 410 -10.87 3.80 12.66
CA ALA A 410 -10.79 3.95 11.21
C ALA A 410 -11.21 2.66 10.47
N LEU A 411 -10.74 1.50 10.94
CA LEU A 411 -11.18 0.21 10.39
C LEU A 411 -12.66 -0.05 10.63
N ARG A 412 -13.15 0.24 11.84
CA ARG A 412 -14.57 0.07 12.19
C ARG A 412 -15.48 0.88 11.29
N LYS A 413 -15.10 2.12 10.99
CA LYS A 413 -15.79 2.99 10.03
C LYS A 413 -15.72 2.41 8.61
N ALA A 414 -14.55 1.99 8.16
CA ALA A 414 -14.40 1.40 6.83
C ALA A 414 -15.20 0.11 6.62
N ALA A 415 -15.40 -0.67 7.68
CA ALA A 415 -16.24 -1.87 7.65
C ALA A 415 -17.74 -1.58 7.49
N GLU A 416 -18.19 -0.34 7.69
CA GLU A 416 -19.57 0.07 7.39
C GLU A 416 -19.82 0.05 5.87
N ASP A 417 -18.82 0.45 5.08
CA ASP A 417 -18.86 0.45 3.61
C ASP A 417 -18.37 -0.87 2.99
N ALA A 418 -17.69 -1.71 3.77
CA ALA A 418 -17.11 -3.00 3.35
C ALA A 418 -17.48 -4.11 4.34
N PRO A 419 -18.72 -4.64 4.30
CA PRO A 419 -19.22 -5.61 5.29
C PRO A 419 -18.50 -6.97 5.24
N GLY A 420 -17.66 -7.21 4.23
CA GLY A 420 -16.78 -8.38 4.15
C GLY A 420 -15.62 -8.35 5.16
N ILE A 421 -15.33 -7.22 5.80
CA ILE A 421 -14.34 -7.12 6.88
C ILE A 421 -14.93 -7.75 8.16
N GLU A 422 -14.36 -8.86 8.61
CA GLU A 422 -14.81 -9.61 9.80
C GLU A 422 -14.09 -9.17 11.07
N GLY A 423 -12.85 -8.68 10.94
CA GLY A 423 -12.03 -8.41 12.11
C GLY A 423 -10.63 -7.93 11.80
N VAL A 424 -9.81 -7.89 12.86
CA VAL A 424 -8.45 -7.36 12.84
C VAL A 424 -7.53 -8.12 13.79
N ILE A 425 -6.30 -8.36 13.34
CA ILE A 425 -5.22 -8.90 14.16
C ILE A 425 -4.41 -7.75 14.75
N VAL A 426 -4.17 -7.81 16.06
CA VAL A 426 -3.32 -6.84 16.77
C VAL A 426 -2.28 -7.58 17.59
N GLY A 427 -1.00 -7.32 17.30
CA GLY A 427 0.13 -7.84 18.05
C GLY A 427 0.77 -6.77 18.92
N ARG A 428 1.87 -6.20 18.43
CA ARG A 428 2.76 -5.27 19.15
C ARG A 428 2.04 -4.19 19.97
N ALA A 429 1.00 -3.55 19.45
CA ALA A 429 0.32 -2.46 20.16
C ALA A 429 -0.35 -2.90 21.48
N LEU A 430 -0.80 -4.16 21.58
CA LEU A 430 -1.32 -4.72 22.83
C LEU A 430 -0.19 -4.98 23.83
N TYR A 431 0.90 -5.58 23.37
CA TYR A 431 2.06 -5.87 24.21
C TYR A 431 2.76 -4.61 24.74
N ASP A 432 2.87 -3.57 23.91
CA ASP A 432 3.47 -2.28 24.27
C ASP A 432 2.51 -1.42 25.14
N GLY A 433 1.29 -1.89 25.42
CA GLY A 433 0.28 -1.16 26.20
C GLY A 433 -0.27 0.10 25.52
N ARG A 434 0.01 0.29 24.23
CA ARG A 434 -0.47 1.44 23.43
C ARG A 434 -1.96 1.35 23.12
N VAL A 435 -2.49 0.14 23.13
CA VAL A 435 -3.89 -0.17 22.95
C VAL A 435 -4.34 -1.01 24.14
N SER A 436 -5.30 -0.49 24.92
CA SER A 436 -5.94 -1.24 26.00
C SER A 436 -6.89 -2.29 25.42
N PRO A 437 -6.85 -3.55 25.88
CA PRO A 437 -7.80 -4.58 25.45
C PRO A 437 -9.27 -4.17 25.59
N ALA A 438 -9.64 -3.60 26.74
CA ALA A 438 -11.01 -3.23 27.04
C ALA A 438 -11.51 -2.10 26.10
N GLU A 439 -10.67 -1.12 25.82
CA GLU A 439 -11.01 -0.01 24.92
C GLU A 439 -11.06 -0.47 23.47
N ALA A 440 -10.13 -1.33 23.05
CA ALA A 440 -10.11 -1.89 21.70
C ALA A 440 -11.36 -2.72 21.40
N LEU A 441 -11.76 -3.59 22.34
CA LEU A 441 -12.99 -4.36 22.23
C LEU A 441 -14.22 -3.46 22.17
N LYS A 442 -14.25 -2.35 22.93
CA LYS A 442 -15.34 -1.38 22.90
C LYS A 442 -15.41 -0.63 21.57
N VAL A 443 -14.28 -0.24 21.00
CA VAL A 443 -14.21 0.46 19.69
C VAL A 443 -14.71 -0.43 18.55
N LEU A 444 -14.46 -1.74 18.64
CA LEU A 444 -14.82 -2.71 17.60
C LEU A 444 -16.20 -3.36 17.77
N ALA A 445 -16.90 -3.08 18.89
CA ALA A 445 -18.20 -3.65 19.22
C ALA A 445 -19.34 -3.24 18.28
#